data_AF-A0A956FDI9-F1
#
_entry.id   AF-A0A956FDI9-F1
#
_cell.length_a   1.000
_cell.length_b   1.000
_cell.length_c   1.000
_cell.angle_alpha   90.00
_cell.angle_beta   90.00
_cell.angle_gamma   90.00
#
_symmetry.space_group_name_H-M   'P 1'
#
loop_
_entity.id
_entity.type
_entity.pdbx_description
1 polymer ?
#
loop_
_entity_poly.entity_id
_entity_poly.type
_entity_poly.pdbx_seq_one_letter_code
_entity_poly.pdbx_strand_id
1 'polypeptide(L)'
;MNANLTALGPLGRSRNPRVFLDLAGPAVRGLLLKKGKQGSTTDMPAHHSAHFDWSYERTQPELRKLYDAAKRSQWDAATALDWSTEVDPYDDARELMPEQSLPLVELPAYRSLPKRRQQEHRAALTAWLLSQFLHGEQGALFAACQVTEAVQWTDGKLYGSTQVVDEGRHVEVFHRYLSEKLGRLYEINDNLYTIIDALMTDGRWDLKFLGMQIMIEGLALGAFGTMRQSTREPLLKELLKYVITDEARHVTFGVVALRDYYAAMPESERRDREDWAYEISVLLRNRFLAHEFYDEYYAHCMSRREWNAAVLRSEFMGRFRTTLFRRLIPNLKKIHLLSDRVRPYYDALGLLVYEHDKPSTELRAIDLLEHDPADAESKLL
;
A
#
# COMPACT_ATOMS: atom_id res chain seq x y z
N MET A 1 -18.42 -26.45 8.13
CA MET A 1 -19.18 -25.88 7.00
C MET A 1 -19.41 -24.36 7.08
N ASN A 2 -18.69 -23.59 7.91
CA ASN A 2 -18.95 -22.14 8.10
C ASN A 2 -17.69 -21.25 8.12
N ALA A 3 -16.57 -21.70 7.54
CA ALA A 3 -15.36 -20.88 7.43
C ALA A 3 -15.35 -19.96 6.18
N ASN A 4 -16.15 -20.30 5.15
CA ASN A 4 -16.13 -19.61 3.86
C ASN A 4 -17.04 -18.38 3.81
N LEU A 5 -18.14 -18.34 4.58
CA LEU A 5 -19.01 -17.16 4.67
C LEU A 5 -18.36 -16.00 5.43
N THR A 6 -17.40 -16.28 6.31
CA THR A 6 -16.60 -15.26 7.01
C THR A 6 -15.54 -14.61 6.12
N ALA A 7 -15.09 -15.27 5.05
CA ALA A 7 -14.03 -14.75 4.17
C ALA A 7 -14.50 -13.54 3.34
N LEU A 8 -15.79 -13.47 2.98
CA LEU A 8 -16.39 -12.31 2.31
C LEU A 8 -16.86 -11.22 3.29
N GLY A 9 -16.70 -11.41 4.61
CA GLY A 9 -17.08 -10.44 5.63
C GLY A 9 -16.50 -9.02 5.49
N PRO A 10 -15.39 -8.80 4.76
CA PRO A 10 -14.94 -7.46 4.40
C PRO A 10 -15.81 -6.75 3.34
N LEU A 11 -16.47 -7.48 2.43
CA LEU A 11 -17.22 -6.93 1.30
C LEU A 11 -18.68 -6.62 1.61
N GLY A 12 -19.23 -5.64 0.89
CA GLY A 12 -20.66 -5.29 0.92
C GLY A 12 -21.02 -4.34 2.06
N ARG A 13 -20.03 -3.71 2.69
CA ARG A 13 -20.23 -2.73 3.76
C ARG A 13 -20.83 -1.42 3.24
N SER A 14 -20.51 -1.06 2.00
CA SER A 14 -21.11 0.07 1.27
C SER A 14 -22.59 -0.16 0.93
N ARG A 15 -23.04 -1.42 0.92
CA ARG A 15 -24.37 -1.85 0.45
C ARG A 15 -24.65 -1.46 -1.01
N ASN A 16 -23.61 -1.19 -1.80
CA ASN A 16 -23.73 -0.91 -3.23
C ASN A 16 -23.61 -2.22 -4.03
N PRO A 17 -24.66 -2.66 -4.76
CA PRO A 17 -24.65 -3.94 -5.46
C PRO A 17 -23.66 -3.95 -6.64
N ARG A 18 -23.38 -2.81 -7.28
CA ARG A 18 -22.40 -2.74 -8.39
C ARG A 18 -21.00 -2.96 -7.86
N VAL A 19 -20.62 -2.22 -6.82
CA VAL A 19 -19.31 -2.37 -6.17
C VAL A 19 -19.14 -3.77 -5.60
N PHE A 20 -20.20 -4.35 -5.02
CA PHE A 20 -20.16 -5.74 -4.58
C PHE A 20 -19.84 -6.71 -5.72
N LEU A 21 -20.51 -6.57 -6.87
CA LEU A 21 -20.25 -7.42 -8.04
C LEU A 21 -18.82 -7.24 -8.57
N ASP A 22 -18.33 -6.00 -8.62
CA ASP A 22 -16.96 -5.67 -9.05
C ASP A 22 -15.91 -6.38 -8.17
N LEU A 23 -16.15 -6.47 -6.86
CA LEU A 23 -15.19 -7.04 -5.90
C LEU A 23 -15.43 -8.53 -5.58
N ALA A 24 -16.61 -9.08 -5.86
CA ALA A 24 -16.96 -10.45 -5.53
C ALA A 24 -16.06 -11.47 -6.25
N GLY A 25 -15.84 -11.29 -7.55
CA GLY A 25 -14.97 -12.15 -8.36
C GLY A 25 -13.53 -12.19 -7.82
N PRO A 26 -12.87 -11.03 -7.68
CA PRO A 26 -11.55 -10.93 -7.06
C PRO A 26 -11.49 -11.55 -5.65
N ALA A 27 -12.49 -11.29 -4.80
CA ALA A 27 -12.50 -11.83 -3.44
C ALA A 27 -12.68 -13.35 -3.39
N VAL A 28 -13.45 -13.93 -4.31
CA VAL A 28 -13.50 -15.39 -4.47
C VAL A 28 -12.12 -15.93 -4.87
N ARG A 29 -11.46 -15.32 -5.86
CA ARG A 29 -10.13 -15.77 -6.32
C ARG A 29 -9.06 -15.64 -5.24
N GLY A 30 -9.03 -14.52 -4.52
CA GLY A 30 -8.05 -14.24 -3.47
C GLY A 30 -8.36 -14.94 -2.15
N LEU A 31 -9.52 -14.65 -1.54
CA LEU A 31 -9.82 -15.05 -0.16
C LEU A 31 -10.31 -16.50 -0.04
N LEU A 32 -10.99 -17.04 -1.05
CA LEU A 32 -11.52 -18.42 -1.02
C LEU A 32 -10.61 -19.39 -1.77
N LEU A 33 -10.27 -19.08 -3.02
CA LEU A 33 -9.45 -19.96 -3.85
C LEU A 33 -7.95 -19.80 -3.57
N LYS A 34 -7.51 -18.71 -2.92
CA LYS A 34 -6.09 -18.43 -2.62
C LYS A 34 -5.21 -18.51 -3.87
N LYS A 35 -5.67 -17.93 -4.97
CA LYS A 35 -5.02 -18.04 -6.29
C LYS A 35 -3.55 -17.62 -6.27
N GLY A 36 -3.20 -16.57 -5.51
CA GLY A 36 -1.82 -16.12 -5.34
C GLY A 36 -0.88 -17.11 -4.63
N LYS A 37 -1.39 -18.24 -4.14
CA LYS A 37 -0.64 -19.30 -3.44
C LYS A 37 -0.70 -20.66 -4.16
N GLN A 38 -1.20 -20.69 -5.39
CA GLN A 38 -1.39 -21.94 -6.17
C GLN A 38 -0.23 -22.26 -7.13
N GLY A 39 0.88 -21.52 -7.06
CA GLY A 39 2.04 -21.72 -7.91
C GLY A 39 2.96 -20.50 -7.91
N SER A 40 3.98 -20.54 -8.76
CA SER A 40 4.93 -19.42 -8.94
C SER A 40 4.41 -18.31 -9.85
N THR A 41 3.32 -18.54 -10.58
CA THR A 41 2.70 -17.57 -11.49
C THR A 41 1.18 -17.59 -11.35
N THR A 42 0.54 -16.47 -11.67
CA THR A 42 -0.92 -16.39 -11.75
C THR A 42 -1.30 -15.46 -12.90
N ASP A 43 -2.10 -15.97 -13.83
CA ASP A 43 -2.62 -15.18 -14.94
C ASP A 43 -3.80 -14.33 -14.47
N MET A 44 -3.75 -13.02 -14.73
CA MET A 44 -4.84 -12.09 -14.47
C MET A 44 -5.30 -11.49 -15.81
N PRO A 45 -6.59 -11.55 -16.14
CA PRO A 45 -7.07 -10.92 -17.36
C PRO A 45 -6.98 -9.40 -17.23
N ALA A 46 -6.39 -8.75 -18.23
CA ALA A 46 -6.33 -7.30 -18.34
C ALA A 46 -7.41 -6.83 -19.32
N HIS A 47 -8.33 -6.01 -18.84
CA HIS A 47 -9.34 -5.37 -19.67
C HIS A 47 -9.16 -3.86 -19.54
N HIS A 48 -8.87 -3.17 -20.65
CA HIS A 48 -8.94 -1.71 -20.80
C HIS A 48 -8.72 -1.35 -22.26
N SER A 49 -9.12 -0.13 -22.65
CA SER A 49 -8.78 0.42 -23.97
C SER A 49 -7.46 1.17 -23.88
N ALA A 50 -6.51 0.84 -24.75
CA ALA A 50 -5.35 1.69 -24.98
C ALA A 50 -5.80 2.99 -25.67
N HIS A 51 -5.42 4.14 -25.12
CA HIS A 51 -5.75 5.44 -25.67
C HIS A 51 -4.54 6.02 -26.39
N PHE A 52 -4.67 6.29 -27.69
CA PHE A 52 -3.65 6.99 -28.49
C PHE A 52 -4.10 8.42 -28.74
N ASP A 53 -3.30 9.36 -28.27
CA ASP A 53 -3.48 10.79 -28.54
C ASP A 53 -2.51 11.21 -29.65
N TRP A 54 -3.02 11.27 -30.88
CA TRP A 54 -2.22 11.62 -32.07
C TRP A 54 -1.95 13.12 -32.21
N SER A 55 -2.54 13.95 -31.34
CA SER A 55 -2.26 15.39 -31.33
C SER A 55 -0.90 15.70 -30.71
N TYR A 56 -0.42 14.81 -29.82
CA TYR A 56 0.76 15.00 -28.99
C TYR A 56 0.74 16.30 -28.17
N GLU A 57 -0.44 16.88 -27.99
CA GLU A 57 -0.59 18.15 -27.31
C GLU A 57 -0.23 18.01 -25.84
N ARG A 58 0.48 19.02 -25.35
CA ARG A 58 0.91 19.07 -23.94
C ARG A 58 0.06 20.06 -23.16
N THR A 59 -1.16 19.66 -22.79
CA THR A 59 -2.16 20.54 -22.16
C THR A 59 -2.24 20.46 -20.65
N GLN A 60 -1.46 19.59 -19.99
CA GLN A 60 -1.53 19.36 -18.54
C GLN A 60 -0.25 19.86 -17.83
N PRO A 61 -0.17 21.17 -17.49
CA PRO A 61 1.06 21.76 -16.94
C PRO A 61 1.49 21.16 -15.59
N GLU A 62 0.55 20.73 -14.74
CA GLU A 62 0.86 20.06 -13.47
C GLU A 62 1.56 18.71 -13.71
N LEU A 63 1.05 17.89 -14.65
CA LEU A 63 1.66 16.62 -15.05
C LEU A 63 3.03 16.81 -15.71
N ARG A 64 3.21 17.90 -16.48
CA ARG A 64 4.52 18.25 -17.04
C ARG A 64 5.55 18.54 -15.96
N LYS A 65 5.19 19.31 -14.94
CA LYS A 65 6.08 19.59 -13.80
C LYS A 65 6.46 18.30 -13.08
N LEU A 66 5.51 17.40 -12.86
CA LEU A 66 5.77 16.08 -12.28
C LEU A 66 6.74 15.27 -13.13
N TYR A 67 6.53 15.21 -14.46
CA TYR A 67 7.42 14.50 -15.38
C TYR A 67 8.85 15.05 -15.36
N ASP A 68 8.98 16.37 -15.37
CA ASP A 68 10.29 17.02 -15.31
C ASP A 68 10.98 16.78 -13.96
N ALA A 69 10.23 16.74 -12.86
CA ALA A 69 10.76 16.38 -11.55
C ALA A 69 11.21 14.92 -11.48
N ALA A 70 10.41 13.99 -12.00
CA ALA A 70 10.71 12.55 -12.02
C ALA A 70 11.99 12.26 -12.82
N LYS A 71 12.14 12.83 -14.03
CA LYS A 71 13.37 12.70 -14.83
C LYS A 71 14.63 13.15 -14.09
N ARG A 72 14.56 14.28 -13.37
CA ARG A 72 15.70 14.81 -12.63
C ARG A 72 16.05 14.01 -11.38
N SER A 73 15.09 13.24 -10.86
CA SER A 73 15.20 12.52 -9.59
C SER A 73 15.43 11.03 -9.78
N GLN A 74 15.70 10.58 -11.02
CA GLN A 74 16.05 9.19 -11.30
C GLN A 74 17.32 8.79 -10.55
N TRP A 75 17.34 7.55 -10.09
CA TRP A 75 18.46 6.96 -9.35
C TRP A 75 18.70 5.52 -9.81
N ASP A 76 19.94 5.07 -9.72
CA ASP A 76 20.32 3.71 -10.07
C ASP A 76 20.42 2.86 -8.79
N ALA A 77 19.64 1.78 -8.73
CA ALA A 77 19.59 0.89 -7.59
C ALA A 77 20.95 0.28 -7.22
N ALA A 78 21.82 0.03 -8.20
CA ALA A 78 23.11 -0.59 -7.98
C ALA A 78 24.13 0.37 -7.36
N THR A 79 24.00 1.67 -7.60
CA THR A 79 25.01 2.69 -7.21
C THR A 79 24.52 3.68 -6.16
N ALA A 80 23.20 3.87 -6.03
CA ALA A 80 22.61 4.77 -5.04
C ALA A 80 22.51 4.14 -3.63
N LEU A 81 22.50 2.81 -3.55
CA LEU A 81 22.43 2.06 -2.30
C LEU A 81 23.74 1.32 -2.03
N ASP A 82 24.23 1.40 -0.79
CA ASP A 82 25.44 0.69 -0.38
C ASP A 82 25.14 -0.78 -0.05
N TRP A 83 25.04 -1.60 -1.10
CA TRP A 83 24.83 -3.04 -0.98
C TRP A 83 25.97 -3.79 -0.30
N SER A 84 27.13 -3.16 -0.08
CA SER A 84 28.22 -3.75 0.71
C SER A 84 27.93 -3.76 2.23
N THR A 85 26.91 -3.02 2.67
CA THR A 85 26.45 -3.05 4.06
C THR A 85 26.06 -4.47 4.48
N GLU A 86 26.76 -5.01 5.47
CA GLU A 86 26.40 -6.25 6.15
C GLU A 86 25.13 -6.04 6.98
N VAL A 87 24.12 -6.87 6.73
CA VAL A 87 22.83 -6.84 7.43
C VAL A 87 22.71 -8.14 8.22
N ASP A 88 22.82 -8.04 9.54
CA ASP A 88 22.49 -9.15 10.44
C ASP A 88 21.04 -8.97 10.94
N PRO A 89 20.09 -9.83 10.50
CA PRO A 89 18.68 -9.73 10.93
C PRO A 89 18.48 -9.93 12.43
N TYR A 90 19.50 -10.40 13.14
CA TYR A 90 19.48 -10.77 14.54
C TYR A 90 20.29 -9.80 15.43
N ASP A 91 20.83 -8.71 14.88
CA ASP A 91 21.54 -7.69 15.63
C ASP A 91 20.57 -6.72 16.34
N ASP A 92 20.63 -6.69 17.68
CA ASP A 92 19.80 -5.80 18.50
C ASP A 92 20.25 -4.32 18.43
N ALA A 93 21.47 -4.04 17.95
CA ALA A 93 21.93 -2.67 17.75
C ALA A 93 21.37 -2.06 16.45
N ARG A 94 21.10 -2.92 15.45
CA ARG A 94 20.63 -2.54 14.10
C ARG A 94 19.32 -3.23 13.75
N GLU A 95 18.39 -3.19 14.70
CA GLU A 95 17.08 -3.83 14.55
C GLU A 95 16.37 -3.35 13.27
N LEU A 96 15.97 -4.31 12.43
CA LEU A 96 15.12 -4.04 11.25
C LEU A 96 13.79 -3.40 11.67
N MET A 97 13.25 -3.86 12.81
CA MET A 97 12.11 -3.27 13.49
C MET A 97 12.29 -3.38 15.00
N PRO A 98 12.03 -2.30 15.77
CA PRO A 98 12.09 -2.33 17.23
C PRO A 98 11.12 -3.37 17.78
N GLU A 99 11.58 -4.18 18.73
CA GLU A 99 10.79 -5.26 19.32
C GLU A 99 9.44 -4.77 19.86
N GLN A 100 9.45 -3.65 20.58
CA GLN A 100 8.28 -3.05 21.22
C GLN A 100 7.23 -2.61 20.21
N SER A 101 7.64 -2.35 18.96
CA SER A 101 6.72 -1.98 17.90
C SER A 101 5.90 -3.15 17.37
N LEU A 102 6.37 -4.38 17.55
CA LEU A 102 5.80 -5.59 17.00
C LEU A 102 4.72 -6.17 17.92
N PRO A 103 3.71 -6.89 17.39
CA PRO A 103 2.68 -7.54 18.21
C PRO A 103 3.23 -8.66 19.11
N LEU A 104 4.47 -9.10 18.90
CA LEU A 104 5.05 -10.28 19.52
C LEU A 104 5.28 -10.12 21.02
N VAL A 105 5.61 -8.91 21.48
CA VAL A 105 5.97 -8.63 22.89
C VAL A 105 4.84 -8.92 23.87
N GLU A 106 3.60 -8.81 23.41
CA GLU A 106 2.41 -9.08 24.22
C GLU A 106 2.13 -10.59 24.34
N LEU A 107 2.74 -11.43 23.50
CA LEU A 107 2.44 -12.85 23.41
C LEU A 107 3.25 -13.64 24.46
N PRO A 108 2.60 -14.37 25.39
CA PRO A 108 3.31 -15.22 26.35
C PRO A 108 4.20 -16.27 25.67
N ALA A 109 3.71 -16.86 24.57
CA ALA A 109 4.45 -17.84 23.78
C ALA A 109 5.79 -17.26 23.27
N TYR A 110 5.79 -16.02 22.78
CA TYR A 110 7.01 -15.34 22.32
C TYR A 110 7.97 -15.03 23.48
N ARG A 111 7.46 -14.44 24.57
CA ARG A 111 8.29 -14.06 25.73
C ARG A 111 8.98 -15.25 26.41
N SER A 112 8.38 -16.44 26.30
CA SER A 112 8.96 -17.68 26.84
C SER A 112 10.10 -18.26 25.99
N LEU A 113 10.29 -17.77 24.76
CA LEU A 113 11.32 -18.27 23.86
C LEU A 113 12.72 -17.83 24.31
N PRO A 114 13.77 -18.62 24.03
CA PRO A 114 15.14 -18.15 24.11
C PRO A 114 15.37 -16.92 23.23
N LYS A 115 16.28 -16.02 23.64
CA LYS A 115 16.56 -14.76 22.92
C LYS A 115 16.79 -14.95 21.42
N ARG A 116 17.56 -15.97 21.03
CA ARG A 116 17.82 -16.26 19.62
C ARG A 116 16.54 -16.54 18.82
N ARG A 117 15.60 -17.30 19.41
CA ARG A 117 14.30 -17.60 18.80
C ARG A 117 13.42 -16.35 18.72
N GLN A 118 13.48 -15.48 19.72
CA GLN A 118 12.80 -14.18 19.68
C GLN A 118 13.29 -13.34 18.48
N GLN A 119 14.62 -13.22 18.32
CA GLN A 119 15.24 -12.55 17.17
C GLN A 119 14.82 -13.18 15.83
N GLU A 120 14.76 -14.51 15.74
CA GLU A 120 14.27 -15.21 14.55
C GLU A 120 12.83 -14.85 14.19
N HIS A 121 11.93 -14.79 15.17
CA HIS A 121 10.54 -14.43 14.93
C HIS A 121 10.41 -12.96 14.50
N ARG A 122 11.20 -12.06 15.07
CA ARG A 122 11.24 -10.64 14.69
C ARG A 122 11.76 -10.44 13.26
N ALA A 123 12.86 -11.10 12.91
CA ALA A 123 13.41 -11.08 11.56
C ALA A 123 12.41 -11.66 10.55
N ALA A 124 11.77 -12.77 10.88
CA ALA A 124 10.77 -13.43 10.04
C ALA A 124 9.51 -12.56 9.82
N LEU A 125 9.03 -11.86 10.85
CA LEU A 125 7.90 -10.94 10.70
C LEU A 125 8.27 -9.71 9.86
N THR A 126 9.48 -9.19 10.01
CA THR A 126 9.99 -8.10 9.16
C THR A 126 10.13 -8.55 7.70
N ALA A 127 10.68 -9.75 7.46
CA ALA A 127 10.78 -10.34 6.12
C ALA A 127 9.40 -10.53 5.50
N TRP A 128 8.39 -10.94 6.28
CA TRP A 128 7.00 -11.02 5.82
C TRP A 128 6.50 -9.64 5.36
N LEU A 129 6.69 -8.60 6.17
CA LEU A 129 6.26 -7.23 5.83
C LEU A 129 6.90 -6.74 4.53
N LEU A 130 8.22 -6.88 4.39
CA LEU A 130 8.96 -6.51 3.18
C LEU A 130 8.56 -7.34 1.96
N SER A 131 8.23 -8.63 2.15
CA SER A 131 7.66 -9.45 1.07
C SER A 131 6.33 -8.88 0.58
N GLN A 132 5.47 -8.42 1.50
CA GLN A 132 4.21 -7.78 1.10
C GLN A 132 4.41 -6.41 0.44
N PHE A 133 5.52 -5.72 0.71
CA PHE A 133 5.92 -4.53 -0.05
C PHE A 133 6.30 -4.91 -1.47
N LEU A 134 7.23 -5.85 -1.65
CA LEU A 134 7.62 -6.37 -2.96
C LEU A 134 6.43 -6.77 -3.83
N HIS A 135 5.49 -7.57 -3.29
CA HIS A 135 4.28 -7.97 -4.02
C HIS A 135 3.38 -6.79 -4.38
N GLY A 136 3.35 -5.76 -3.52
CA GLY A 136 2.68 -4.50 -3.79
C GLY A 136 3.31 -3.77 -4.98
N GLU A 137 4.64 -3.63 -4.97
CA GLU A 137 5.38 -2.94 -6.05
C GLU A 137 5.28 -3.67 -7.38
N GLN A 138 5.23 -5.01 -7.37
CA GLN A 138 4.97 -5.75 -8.59
C GLN A 138 3.56 -5.48 -9.14
N GLY A 139 2.56 -5.38 -8.25
CA GLY A 139 1.22 -4.93 -8.62
C GLY A 139 1.21 -3.50 -9.15
N ALA A 140 1.96 -2.59 -8.52
CA ALA A 140 2.14 -1.21 -8.93
C ALA A 140 2.77 -1.10 -10.31
N LEU A 141 3.83 -1.86 -10.58
CA LEU A 141 4.47 -1.94 -11.89
C LEU A 141 3.46 -2.26 -13.00
N PHE A 142 2.65 -3.31 -12.81
CA PHE A 142 1.68 -3.71 -13.82
C PHE A 142 0.53 -2.72 -13.96
N ALA A 143 0.04 -2.15 -12.84
CA ALA A 143 -0.96 -1.11 -12.89
C ALA A 143 -0.45 0.16 -13.57
N ALA A 144 0.80 0.56 -13.34
CA ALA A 144 1.45 1.71 -13.98
C ALA A 144 1.53 1.53 -15.50
N CYS A 145 1.81 0.31 -16.00
CA CYS A 145 1.71 0.00 -17.41
C CYS A 145 0.30 0.25 -17.96
N GLN A 146 -0.74 -0.31 -17.31
CA GLN A 146 -2.13 -0.15 -17.74
C GLN A 146 -2.61 1.31 -17.65
N VAL A 147 -2.22 2.03 -16.59
CA VAL A 147 -2.50 3.45 -16.39
C VAL A 147 -1.87 4.26 -17.52
N THR A 148 -0.62 3.97 -17.89
CA THR A 148 0.08 4.65 -19.00
C THR A 148 -0.62 4.41 -20.34
N GLU A 149 -1.11 3.19 -20.58
CA GLU A 149 -1.87 2.86 -21.78
C GLU A 149 -3.24 3.58 -21.81
N ALA A 150 -3.94 3.63 -20.67
CA ALA A 150 -5.33 4.08 -20.58
C ALA A 150 -5.51 5.59 -20.35
N VAL A 151 -4.51 6.31 -19.82
CA VAL A 151 -4.63 7.75 -19.53
C VAL A 151 -4.88 8.55 -20.81
N GLN A 152 -5.76 9.55 -20.70
CA GLN A 152 -6.34 10.27 -21.84
C GLN A 152 -5.50 11.45 -22.35
N TRP A 153 -4.36 11.75 -21.72
CA TRP A 153 -3.52 12.89 -22.07
C TRP A 153 -2.08 12.46 -22.31
N THR A 154 -1.45 12.99 -23.35
CA THR A 154 -0.02 12.77 -23.65
C THR A 154 0.87 13.03 -22.43
N ASP A 155 0.56 14.07 -21.65
CA ASP A 155 1.30 14.44 -20.44
C ASP A 155 1.26 13.37 -19.35
N GLY A 156 0.11 12.72 -19.19
CA GLY A 156 -0.07 11.61 -18.26
C GLY A 156 0.68 10.37 -18.71
N LYS A 157 0.79 10.11 -20.02
CA LYS A 157 1.59 9.00 -20.55
C LYS A 157 3.07 9.19 -20.30
N LEU A 158 3.56 10.41 -20.52
CA LEU A 158 4.96 10.76 -20.30
C LEU A 158 5.35 10.66 -18.83
N TYR A 159 4.46 11.06 -17.91
CA TYR A 159 4.69 10.82 -16.49
C TYR A 159 4.54 9.33 -16.12
N GLY A 160 3.51 8.65 -16.62
CA GLY A 160 3.27 7.24 -16.33
C GLY A 160 4.44 6.34 -16.73
N SER A 161 5.15 6.66 -17.82
CA SER A 161 6.35 5.91 -18.21
C SER A 161 7.50 6.05 -17.20
N THR A 162 7.62 7.19 -16.50
CA THR A 162 8.61 7.30 -15.42
C THR A 162 8.19 6.46 -14.22
N GLN A 163 6.89 6.43 -13.90
CA GLN A 163 6.40 5.56 -12.83
C GLN A 163 6.68 4.08 -13.14
N VAL A 164 6.48 3.60 -14.37
CA VAL A 164 6.82 2.20 -14.73
C VAL A 164 8.30 1.88 -14.44
N VAL A 165 9.21 2.82 -14.70
CA VAL A 165 10.63 2.67 -14.35
C VAL A 165 10.84 2.70 -12.83
N ASP A 166 10.15 3.58 -12.12
CA ASP A 166 10.21 3.69 -10.66
C ASP A 166 9.77 2.36 -10.00
N GLU A 167 8.62 1.81 -10.37
CA GLU A 167 8.11 0.54 -9.81
C GLU A 167 8.97 -0.67 -10.19
N GLY A 168 9.55 -0.67 -11.40
CA GLY A 168 10.52 -1.70 -11.80
C GLY A 168 11.72 -1.74 -10.87
N ARG A 169 12.23 -0.55 -10.49
CA ARG A 169 13.33 -0.41 -9.51
C ARG A 169 12.89 -0.77 -8.10
N HIS A 170 11.66 -0.45 -7.71
CA HIS A 170 11.12 -0.85 -6.40
C HIS A 170 11.09 -2.37 -6.25
N VAL A 171 10.60 -3.09 -7.27
CA VAL A 171 10.65 -4.56 -7.33
C VAL A 171 12.09 -5.07 -7.23
N GLU A 172 13.01 -4.48 -8.00
CA GLU A 172 14.43 -4.84 -7.97
C GLU A 172 15.03 -4.72 -6.56
N VAL A 173 14.90 -3.57 -5.90
CA VAL A 173 15.56 -3.32 -4.61
C VAL A 173 14.93 -4.12 -3.48
N PHE A 174 13.60 -4.25 -3.42
CA PHE A 174 12.97 -5.06 -2.38
C PHE A 174 13.28 -6.54 -2.55
N HIS A 175 13.23 -7.06 -3.79
CA HIS A 175 13.61 -8.44 -4.06
C HIS A 175 15.07 -8.70 -3.68
N ARG A 176 15.99 -7.83 -4.10
CA ARG A 176 17.41 -7.94 -3.76
C ARG A 176 17.67 -7.90 -2.26
N TYR A 177 17.01 -7.00 -1.54
CA TYR A 177 17.11 -6.92 -0.08
C TYR A 177 16.61 -8.22 0.59
N LEU A 178 15.46 -8.74 0.15
CA LEU A 178 14.91 -9.99 0.66
C LEU A 178 15.80 -11.20 0.35
N SER A 179 16.39 -11.28 -0.85
CA SER A 179 17.20 -12.42 -1.28
C SER A 179 18.63 -12.39 -0.72
N GLU A 180 19.29 -11.24 -0.77
CA GLU A 180 20.72 -11.11 -0.39
C GLU A 180 20.92 -10.80 1.08
N LYS A 181 19.99 -10.10 1.74
CA LYS A 181 20.15 -9.65 3.14
C LYS A 181 19.33 -10.45 4.13
N LEU A 182 18.09 -10.80 3.79
CA LEU A 182 17.20 -11.55 4.70
C LEU A 182 17.11 -13.05 4.39
N GLY A 183 17.44 -13.46 3.16
CA GLY A 183 17.35 -14.85 2.70
C GLY A 183 15.95 -15.45 2.78
N ARG A 184 14.89 -14.62 2.76
CA ARG A 184 13.52 -15.08 2.99
C ARG A 184 12.48 -14.24 2.25
N LEU A 185 11.57 -14.92 1.55
CA LEU A 185 10.43 -14.35 0.84
C LEU A 185 9.16 -15.09 1.25
N TYR A 186 8.11 -14.36 1.63
CA TYR A 186 6.78 -14.90 1.89
C TYR A 186 5.87 -14.76 0.67
N GLU A 187 4.88 -15.64 0.57
CA GLU A 187 3.82 -15.53 -0.42
C GLU A 187 3.00 -14.24 -0.26
N ILE A 188 2.38 -13.80 -1.35
CA ILE A 188 1.42 -12.70 -1.33
C ILE A 188 0.24 -13.04 -0.41
N ASN A 189 -0.15 -12.10 0.46
CA ASN A 189 -1.33 -12.29 1.29
C ASN A 189 -2.63 -12.17 0.48
N ASP A 190 -3.66 -12.90 0.93
CA ASP A 190 -4.91 -13.06 0.17
C ASP A 190 -5.66 -11.72 -0.05
N ASN A 191 -5.52 -10.75 0.87
CA ASN A 191 -6.14 -9.41 0.72
C ASN A 191 -5.43 -8.58 -0.34
N LEU A 192 -4.09 -8.58 -0.37
CA LEU A 192 -3.32 -7.86 -1.39
C LEU A 192 -3.59 -8.46 -2.78
N TYR A 193 -3.59 -9.79 -2.90
CA TYR A 193 -3.96 -10.46 -4.15
C TYR A 193 -5.34 -10.01 -4.61
N THR A 194 -6.34 -9.99 -3.71
CA THR A 194 -7.71 -9.57 -4.04
C THR A 194 -7.76 -8.15 -4.59
N ILE A 195 -7.01 -7.22 -3.99
CA ILE A 195 -6.96 -5.82 -4.42
C ILE A 195 -6.30 -5.70 -5.79
N ILE A 196 -5.15 -6.36 -6.01
CA ILE A 196 -4.46 -6.35 -7.30
C ILE A 196 -5.35 -6.96 -8.37
N ASP A 197 -5.97 -8.12 -8.11
CA ASP A 197 -6.86 -8.78 -9.05
C ASP A 197 -8.07 -7.89 -9.41
N ALA A 198 -8.68 -7.21 -8.43
CA ALA A 198 -9.76 -6.25 -8.68
C ALA A 198 -9.31 -5.10 -9.58
N LEU A 199 -8.11 -4.56 -9.34
CA LEU A 199 -7.58 -3.45 -10.10
C LEU A 199 -7.18 -3.82 -11.54
N MET A 200 -6.48 -4.94 -11.69
CA MET A 200 -5.96 -5.41 -12.96
C MET A 200 -7.09 -5.79 -13.92
N THR A 201 -8.19 -6.30 -13.38
CA THR A 201 -9.36 -6.75 -14.14
C THR A 201 -10.38 -5.64 -14.44
N ASP A 202 -10.32 -4.48 -13.77
CA ASP A 202 -11.25 -3.38 -14.00
C ASP A 202 -10.98 -2.63 -15.31
N GLY A 203 -11.99 -2.45 -16.15
CA GLY A 203 -11.87 -1.75 -17.44
C GLY A 203 -11.70 -0.23 -17.38
N ARG A 204 -12.05 0.37 -16.23
CA ARG A 204 -12.22 1.82 -16.10
C ARG A 204 -10.91 2.46 -15.69
N TRP A 205 -10.38 3.33 -16.55
CA TRP A 205 -9.08 3.97 -16.31
C TRP A 205 -9.06 4.78 -15.00
N ASP A 206 -10.16 5.44 -14.65
CA ASP A 206 -10.25 6.27 -13.44
C ASP A 206 -10.23 5.42 -12.17
N LEU A 207 -10.83 4.22 -12.19
CA LEU A 207 -10.71 3.28 -11.09
C LEU A 207 -9.32 2.66 -10.99
N LYS A 208 -8.63 2.44 -12.11
CA LYS A 208 -7.21 2.04 -12.08
C LYS A 208 -6.36 3.10 -11.37
N PHE A 209 -6.56 4.37 -11.70
CA PHE A 209 -5.90 5.48 -11.00
C PHE A 209 -6.32 5.59 -9.54
N LEU A 210 -7.61 5.49 -9.23
CA LEU A 210 -8.10 5.57 -7.86
C LEU A 210 -7.49 4.44 -7.03
N GLY A 211 -7.59 3.22 -7.50
CA GLY A 211 -7.07 2.04 -6.82
C GLY A 211 -5.56 2.06 -6.63
N MET A 212 -4.79 2.29 -7.69
CA MET A 212 -3.33 2.29 -7.56
C MET A 212 -2.84 3.56 -6.87
N GLN A 213 -3.08 4.71 -7.47
CA GLN A 213 -2.41 5.96 -7.11
C GLN A 213 -2.91 6.56 -5.80
N ILE A 214 -4.19 6.39 -5.49
CA ILE A 214 -4.78 6.96 -4.26
C ILE A 214 -4.85 5.92 -3.16
N MET A 215 -5.37 4.73 -3.44
CA MET A 215 -5.64 3.73 -2.41
C MET A 215 -4.38 2.92 -2.05
N ILE A 216 -3.71 2.29 -3.02
CA ILE A 216 -2.57 1.39 -2.77
C ILE A 216 -1.29 2.19 -2.45
N GLU A 217 -0.93 3.17 -3.28
CA GLU A 217 0.28 3.97 -3.06
C GLU A 217 0.14 4.91 -1.87
N GLY A 218 -1.03 5.52 -1.69
CA GLY A 218 -1.34 6.28 -0.48
C GLY A 218 -1.17 5.44 0.79
N LEU A 219 -1.46 4.14 0.70
CA LEU A 219 -1.20 3.16 1.76
C LEU A 219 0.28 2.80 1.88
N ALA A 220 0.95 2.54 0.77
CA ALA A 220 2.36 2.22 0.69
C ALA A 220 3.20 3.32 1.36
N LEU A 221 2.90 4.59 1.07
CA LEU A 221 3.56 5.75 1.66
C LEU A 221 3.46 5.77 3.20
N GLY A 222 2.30 5.39 3.74
CA GLY A 222 2.11 5.26 5.19
C GLY A 222 2.93 4.12 5.80
N ALA A 223 2.99 2.97 5.12
CA ALA A 223 3.72 1.79 5.57
C ALA A 223 5.24 1.99 5.49
N PHE A 224 5.74 2.48 4.36
CA PHE A 224 7.15 2.78 4.15
C PHE A 224 7.63 3.85 5.12
N GLY A 225 6.85 4.93 5.28
CA GLY A 225 7.16 5.99 6.24
C GLY A 225 7.29 5.45 7.67
N THR A 226 6.33 4.65 8.12
CA THR A 226 6.34 4.03 9.46
C THR A 226 7.54 3.12 9.65
N MET A 227 7.85 2.28 8.66
CA MET A 227 9.00 1.39 8.73
C MET A 227 10.32 2.16 8.73
N ARG A 228 10.46 3.19 7.88
CA ARG A 228 11.66 4.02 7.80
C ARG A 228 11.94 4.77 9.10
N GLN A 229 10.89 5.25 9.77
CA GLN A 229 10.99 5.90 11.07
C GLN A 229 11.43 4.92 12.16
N SER A 230 11.02 3.65 12.06
CA SER A 230 11.24 2.63 13.08
C SER A 230 12.57 1.89 12.93
N THR A 231 12.97 1.59 11.69
CA THR A 231 14.18 0.78 11.42
C THR A 231 15.45 1.49 11.87
N ARG A 232 16.35 0.70 12.47
CA ARG A 232 17.72 1.11 12.79
C ARG A 232 18.73 0.62 11.75
N GLU A 233 18.29 -0.18 10.79
CA GLU A 233 19.17 -0.74 9.76
C GLU A 233 19.45 0.30 8.65
N PRO A 234 20.70 0.78 8.49
CA PRO A 234 21.02 1.87 7.58
C PRO A 234 20.65 1.61 6.12
N LEU A 235 20.92 0.41 5.59
CA LEU A 235 20.64 0.10 4.18
C LEU A 235 19.13 0.13 3.92
N LEU A 236 18.34 -0.45 4.82
CA LEU A 236 16.88 -0.44 4.70
C LEU A 236 16.33 0.98 4.82
N LYS A 237 16.91 1.81 5.69
CA LYS A 237 16.48 3.20 5.89
C LYS A 237 16.71 4.07 4.66
N GLU A 238 17.83 3.91 3.97
CA GLU A 238 18.11 4.61 2.71
C GLU A 238 17.30 4.03 1.54
N LEU A 239 17.10 2.71 1.46
CA LEU A 239 16.22 2.10 0.46
C LEU A 239 14.81 2.70 0.56
N LEU A 240 14.22 2.70 1.76
CA LEU A 240 12.89 3.26 1.97
C LEU A 240 12.81 4.76 1.67
N LYS A 241 13.89 5.52 1.88
CA LYS A 241 13.93 6.95 1.54
C LYS A 241 13.75 7.19 0.03
N TYR A 242 14.45 6.41 -0.79
CA TYR A 242 14.34 6.51 -2.25
C TYR A 242 12.93 6.14 -2.71
N VAL A 243 12.42 4.98 -2.27
CA VAL A 243 11.05 4.52 -2.60
C VAL A 243 10.00 5.56 -2.19
N ILE A 244 10.02 6.04 -0.94
CA ILE A 244 9.08 7.08 -0.45
C ILE A 244 9.11 8.36 -1.31
N THR A 245 10.28 8.73 -1.82
CA THR A 245 10.43 9.94 -2.65
C THR A 245 9.77 9.77 -4.01
N ASP A 246 9.78 8.56 -4.55
CA ASP A 246 9.13 8.19 -5.81
C ASP A 246 7.61 8.09 -5.60
N GLU A 247 7.16 7.36 -4.58
CA GLU A 247 5.74 7.20 -4.20
C GLU A 247 5.02 8.52 -3.96
N ALA A 248 5.69 9.50 -3.36
CA ALA A 248 5.12 10.84 -3.14
C ALA A 248 4.62 11.48 -4.45
N ARG A 249 5.34 11.25 -5.56
CA ARG A 249 4.97 11.77 -6.87
C ARG A 249 3.85 10.95 -7.49
N HIS A 250 3.85 9.63 -7.32
CA HIS A 250 2.80 8.73 -7.83
C HIS A 250 1.43 9.10 -7.23
N VAL A 251 1.36 9.29 -5.90
CA VAL A 251 0.11 9.77 -5.26
C VAL A 251 -0.30 11.16 -5.76
N THR A 252 0.65 12.04 -6.02
CA THR A 252 0.37 13.37 -6.60
C THR A 252 -0.18 13.26 -8.03
N PHE A 253 0.35 12.33 -8.82
CA PHE A 253 -0.15 12.03 -10.16
C PHE A 253 -1.61 11.57 -10.13
N GLY A 254 -1.96 10.69 -9.20
CA GLY A 254 -3.35 10.29 -8.96
C GLY A 254 -4.27 11.48 -8.68
N VAL A 255 -3.87 12.37 -7.76
CA VAL A 255 -4.68 13.53 -7.39
C VAL A 255 -4.87 14.49 -8.57
N VAL A 256 -3.79 14.82 -9.30
CA VAL A 256 -3.87 15.71 -10.47
C VAL A 256 -4.76 15.10 -11.56
N ALA A 257 -4.64 13.79 -11.80
CA ALA A 257 -5.42 13.10 -12.82
C ALA A 257 -6.91 13.02 -12.49
N LEU A 258 -7.27 12.79 -11.22
CA LEU A 258 -8.65 12.50 -10.82
C LEU A 258 -9.44 13.72 -10.36
N ARG A 259 -8.80 14.78 -9.86
CA ARG A 259 -9.47 15.95 -9.26
C ARG A 259 -10.54 16.53 -10.17
N ASP A 260 -10.13 17.01 -11.35
CA ASP A 260 -11.04 17.72 -12.26
C ASP A 260 -12.00 16.73 -12.94
N TYR A 261 -11.57 15.49 -13.15
CA TYR A 261 -12.40 14.42 -13.70
C TYR A 261 -13.58 14.07 -12.78
N TYR A 262 -13.34 13.86 -11.48
CA TYR A 262 -14.40 13.58 -10.51
C TYR A 262 -15.22 14.81 -10.11
N ALA A 263 -14.68 16.03 -10.28
CA ALA A 263 -15.47 17.24 -10.15
C ALA A 263 -16.59 17.32 -11.21
N ALA A 264 -16.28 16.91 -12.45
CA ALA A 264 -17.22 16.93 -13.59
C ALA A 264 -18.08 15.65 -13.71
N MET A 265 -17.79 14.61 -12.92
CA MET A 265 -18.48 13.33 -12.96
C MET A 265 -19.93 13.43 -12.44
N PRO A 266 -20.91 12.76 -13.07
CA PRO A 266 -22.27 12.63 -12.54
C PRO A 266 -22.27 12.10 -11.10
N GLU A 267 -23.10 12.67 -10.23
CA GLU A 267 -23.11 12.32 -8.82
C GLU A 267 -23.36 10.82 -8.59
N SER A 268 -24.21 10.18 -9.40
CA SER A 268 -24.48 8.74 -9.32
C SER A 268 -23.23 7.89 -9.54
N GLU A 269 -22.41 8.23 -10.54
CA GLU A 269 -21.15 7.51 -10.82
C GLU A 269 -20.09 7.80 -9.75
N ARG A 270 -20.04 9.04 -9.27
CA ARG A 270 -19.12 9.43 -8.20
C ARG A 270 -19.41 8.67 -6.90
N ARG A 271 -20.69 8.44 -6.58
CA ARG A 271 -21.09 7.59 -5.44
C ARG A 271 -20.57 6.15 -5.58
N ASP A 272 -20.57 5.59 -6.79
CA ASP A 272 -19.99 4.26 -7.04
C ASP A 272 -18.47 4.27 -6.72
N ARG A 273 -17.74 5.36 -7.03
CA ARG A 273 -16.30 5.52 -6.70
C ARG A 273 -16.06 5.68 -5.20
N GLU A 274 -16.90 6.44 -4.52
CA GLU A 274 -16.84 6.60 -3.06
C GLU A 274 -17.04 5.25 -2.35
N ASP A 275 -18.03 4.48 -2.78
CA ASP A 275 -18.34 3.16 -2.23
C ASP A 275 -17.21 2.17 -2.50
N TRP A 276 -16.65 2.18 -3.71
CA TRP A 276 -15.51 1.35 -4.07
C TRP A 276 -14.27 1.68 -3.23
N ALA A 277 -13.91 2.97 -3.10
CA ALA A 277 -12.79 3.41 -2.27
C ALA A 277 -12.96 2.99 -0.80
N TYR A 278 -14.19 3.02 -0.28
CA TYR A 278 -14.47 2.57 1.08
C TYR A 278 -14.25 1.07 1.26
N GLU A 279 -14.76 0.23 0.35
CA GLU A 279 -14.57 -1.23 0.42
C GLU A 279 -13.07 -1.60 0.31
N ILE A 280 -12.34 -0.94 -0.59
CA ILE A 280 -10.89 -1.13 -0.72
C ILE A 280 -10.15 -0.69 0.55
N SER A 281 -10.55 0.40 1.20
CA SER A 281 -9.97 0.83 2.49
C SER A 281 -10.05 -0.27 3.55
N VAL A 282 -11.15 -1.04 3.56
CA VAL A 282 -11.33 -2.15 4.49
C VAL A 282 -10.40 -3.32 4.16
N LEU A 283 -10.23 -3.67 2.88
CA LEU A 283 -9.28 -4.71 2.46
C LEU A 283 -7.83 -4.31 2.73
N LEU A 284 -7.46 -3.06 2.44
CA LEU A 284 -6.13 -2.51 2.69
C LEU A 284 -5.77 -2.56 4.18
N ARG A 285 -6.73 -2.28 5.07
CA ARG A 285 -6.53 -2.44 6.52
C ARG A 285 -6.18 -3.88 6.91
N ASN A 286 -6.82 -4.87 6.30
CA ASN A 286 -6.61 -6.28 6.63
C ASN A 286 -5.34 -6.89 6.01
N ARG A 287 -4.72 -6.20 5.03
CA ARG A 287 -3.47 -6.60 4.37
C ARG A 287 -2.32 -6.86 5.35
N PHE A 288 -2.25 -6.11 6.45
CA PHE A 288 -1.12 -6.17 7.38
C PHE A 288 -1.31 -7.11 8.58
N LEU A 289 -2.20 -8.11 8.46
CA LEU A 289 -2.48 -9.05 9.55
C LEU A 289 -1.47 -10.20 9.66
N ALA A 290 -0.46 -10.30 8.80
CA ALA A 290 0.64 -11.28 8.94
C ALA A 290 0.18 -12.73 9.11
N HIS A 291 -0.81 -13.15 8.31
CA HIS A 291 -1.43 -14.47 8.43
C HIS A 291 -0.49 -15.61 8.04
N GLU A 292 0.37 -15.40 7.04
CA GLU A 292 1.36 -16.39 6.62
C GLU A 292 2.41 -16.62 7.72
N PHE A 293 2.87 -15.55 8.37
CA PHE A 293 3.75 -15.64 9.54
C PHE A 293 3.05 -16.30 10.74
N TYR A 294 1.79 -15.95 11.00
CA TYR A 294 0.98 -16.56 12.06
C TYR A 294 0.84 -18.07 11.87
N ASP A 295 0.53 -18.52 10.66
CA ASP A 295 0.31 -19.93 10.35
C ASP A 295 1.57 -20.76 10.63
N GLU A 296 2.75 -20.19 10.41
CA GLU A 296 4.02 -20.85 10.70
C GLU A 296 4.38 -20.85 12.19
N TYR A 297 4.23 -19.70 12.88
CA TYR A 297 4.83 -19.52 14.20
C TYR A 297 3.86 -19.61 15.38
N TYR A 298 2.56 -19.40 15.18
CA TYR A 298 1.62 -19.18 16.29
C TYR A 298 0.28 -19.93 16.17
N ALA A 299 -0.05 -20.50 15.01
CA ALA A 299 -1.31 -21.22 14.83
C ALA A 299 -1.51 -22.42 15.77
N HIS A 300 -0.43 -23.00 16.28
CA HIS A 300 -0.46 -24.12 17.23
C HIS A 300 -0.80 -23.69 18.66
N CYS A 301 -0.68 -22.41 19.02
CA CYS A 301 -0.81 -21.94 20.40
C CYS A 301 -1.82 -20.80 20.61
N MET A 302 -2.37 -20.22 19.54
CA MET A 302 -3.43 -19.20 19.65
C MET A 302 -4.33 -19.17 18.42
N SER A 303 -5.55 -18.69 18.58
CA SER A 303 -6.49 -18.52 17.47
C SER A 303 -6.13 -17.32 16.58
N ARG A 304 -6.54 -17.38 15.31
CA ARG A 304 -6.35 -16.27 14.36
C ARG A 304 -7.05 -14.98 14.82
N ARG A 305 -8.15 -15.10 15.55
CA ARG A 305 -8.86 -13.94 16.12
C ARG A 305 -8.00 -13.24 17.18
N GLU A 306 -7.35 -13.99 18.07
CA GLU A 306 -6.46 -13.44 19.09
C GLU A 306 -5.23 -12.80 18.45
N TRP A 307 -4.64 -13.47 17.44
CA TRP A 307 -3.54 -12.93 16.65
C TRP A 307 -3.91 -11.59 15.99
N ASN A 308 -5.03 -11.54 15.26
CA ASN A 308 -5.50 -10.31 14.63
C ASN A 308 -5.67 -9.17 15.64
N ALA A 309 -6.20 -9.48 16.82
CA ALA A 309 -6.37 -8.49 17.87
C ALA A 309 -5.02 -8.00 18.43
N ALA A 310 -4.00 -8.86 18.53
CA ALA A 310 -2.65 -8.46 18.91
C ALA A 310 -1.99 -7.58 17.85
N VAL A 311 -2.05 -7.96 16.57
CA VAL A 311 -1.54 -7.15 15.45
C VAL A 311 -2.18 -5.76 15.42
N LEU A 312 -3.51 -5.68 15.52
CA LEU A 312 -4.25 -4.42 15.47
C LEU A 312 -4.00 -3.49 16.67
N ARG A 313 -3.50 -4.02 17.79
CA ARG A 313 -3.10 -3.23 18.98
C ARG A 313 -1.60 -2.90 19.02
N SER A 314 -0.78 -3.49 18.16
CA SER A 314 0.66 -3.22 18.13
C SER A 314 0.94 -1.74 17.85
N GLU A 315 2.03 -1.23 18.43
CA GLU A 315 2.44 0.16 18.24
C GLU A 315 2.74 0.44 16.76
N PHE A 316 3.36 -0.50 16.03
CA PHE A 316 3.57 -0.38 14.60
C PHE A 316 2.25 -0.18 13.86
N MET A 317 1.23 -1.00 14.13
CA MET A 317 -0.06 -0.89 13.47
C MET A 317 -0.78 0.40 13.84
N GLY A 318 -0.64 0.87 15.08
CA GLY A 318 -1.13 2.18 15.52
C GLY A 318 -0.50 3.33 14.73
N ARG A 319 0.85 3.37 14.64
CA ARG A 319 1.60 4.38 13.90
C ARG A 319 1.29 4.34 12.40
N PHE A 320 1.34 3.15 11.80
CA PHE A 320 0.98 2.93 10.40
C PHE A 320 -0.41 3.47 10.08
N ARG A 321 -1.39 3.16 10.92
CA ARG A 321 -2.76 3.62 10.76
C ARG A 321 -2.85 5.14 10.77
N THR A 322 -2.18 5.79 11.71
CA THR A 322 -2.10 7.25 11.78
C THR A 322 -1.49 7.84 10.50
N THR A 323 -0.32 7.34 10.07
CA THR A 323 0.37 7.86 8.88
C THR A 323 -0.44 7.63 7.61
N LEU A 324 -1.03 6.45 7.45
CA LEU A 324 -1.92 6.10 6.35
C LEU A 324 -3.03 7.14 6.18
N PHE A 325 -3.77 7.41 7.26
CA PHE A 325 -5.00 8.20 7.17
C PHE A 325 -4.74 9.70 7.06
N ARG A 326 -3.64 10.19 7.64
CA ARG A 326 -3.09 11.53 7.36
C ARG A 326 -2.83 11.77 5.86
N ARG A 327 -2.65 10.72 5.07
CA ARG A 327 -2.41 10.84 3.62
C ARG A 327 -3.65 10.50 2.80
N LEU A 328 -4.38 9.45 3.15
CA LEU A 328 -5.51 8.98 2.38
C LEU A 328 -6.70 9.96 2.40
N ILE A 329 -7.12 10.41 3.59
CA ILE A 329 -8.36 11.19 3.74
C ILE A 329 -8.28 12.58 3.06
N PRO A 330 -7.18 13.36 3.20
CA PRO A 330 -7.04 14.61 2.47
C PRO A 330 -7.08 14.43 0.95
N ASN A 331 -6.50 13.34 0.44
CA ASN A 331 -6.53 13.05 -1.00
C ASN A 331 -7.93 12.69 -1.48
N LEU A 332 -8.66 11.84 -0.75
CA LEU A 332 -10.07 11.52 -1.06
C LEU A 332 -10.94 12.78 -1.09
N LYS A 333 -10.73 13.70 -0.15
CA LYS A 333 -11.40 15.01 -0.15
C LYS A 333 -11.02 15.84 -1.36
N LYS A 334 -9.72 15.92 -1.67
CA LYS A 334 -9.18 16.70 -2.80
C LYS A 334 -9.72 16.24 -4.15
N ILE A 335 -10.01 14.95 -4.29
CA ILE A 335 -10.60 14.36 -5.52
C ILE A 335 -12.13 14.21 -5.45
N HIS A 336 -12.80 14.89 -4.51
CA HIS A 336 -14.27 14.92 -4.39
C HIS A 336 -14.95 13.59 -4.02
N LEU A 337 -14.24 12.66 -3.37
CA LEU A 337 -14.79 11.37 -2.89
C LEU A 337 -15.02 11.32 -1.37
N LEU A 338 -15.12 12.48 -0.71
CA LEU A 338 -15.43 12.59 0.73
C LEU A 338 -16.69 13.44 0.97
N SER A 339 -17.82 13.01 0.38
CA SER A 339 -19.13 13.64 0.60
C SER A 339 -19.70 13.34 1.99
N ASP A 340 -20.72 14.12 2.39
CA ASP A 340 -21.46 13.92 3.64
C ASP A 340 -22.05 12.52 3.79
N ARG A 341 -22.33 11.85 2.68
CA ARG A 341 -22.80 10.47 2.67
C ARG A 341 -21.76 9.49 3.20
N VAL A 342 -20.49 9.66 2.82
CA VAL A 342 -19.43 8.71 3.16
C VAL A 342 -18.65 9.06 4.43
N ARG A 343 -18.67 10.34 4.85
CA ARG A 343 -18.04 10.81 6.09
C ARG A 343 -18.34 9.93 7.31
N PRO A 344 -19.59 9.53 7.61
CA PRO A 344 -19.89 8.72 8.78
C PRO A 344 -19.20 7.34 8.77
N TYR A 345 -18.96 6.76 7.58
CA TYR A 345 -18.29 5.47 7.47
C TYR A 345 -16.78 5.59 7.73
N TYR A 346 -16.16 6.67 7.26
CA TYR A 346 -14.76 6.99 7.57
C TYR A 346 -14.62 7.40 9.05
N ASP A 347 -15.57 8.11 9.63
CA ASP A 347 -15.60 8.46 11.05
C ASP A 347 -15.72 7.22 11.96
N ALA A 348 -16.61 6.27 11.60
CA ALA A 348 -16.74 5.00 12.32
C ALA A 348 -15.48 4.12 12.28
N LEU A 349 -14.57 4.38 11.33
CA LEU A 349 -13.26 3.76 11.25
C LEU A 349 -12.16 4.57 11.97
N GLY A 350 -12.51 5.73 12.54
CA GLY A 350 -11.61 6.66 13.24
C GLY A 350 -10.76 7.51 12.31
N LEU A 351 -11.19 7.72 11.06
CA LEU A 351 -10.36 8.25 9.97
C LEU A 351 -10.57 9.74 9.74
N LEU A 352 -11.76 10.25 10.07
CA LEU A 352 -12.16 11.60 9.71
C LEU A 352 -11.39 12.69 10.46
N VAL A 353 -10.73 12.34 11.58
CA VAL A 353 -9.86 13.25 12.36
C VAL A 353 -8.73 13.88 11.55
N TYR A 354 -8.34 13.29 10.41
CA TYR A 354 -7.28 13.77 9.53
C TYR A 354 -7.77 14.56 8.31
N GLU A 355 -9.05 14.90 8.22
CA GLU A 355 -9.63 15.54 7.05
C GLU A 355 -8.97 16.89 6.66
N HIS A 356 -8.46 17.61 7.65
CA HIS A 356 -7.88 18.94 7.47
C HIS A 356 -6.36 18.94 7.30
N ASP A 357 -5.74 17.75 7.23
CA ASP A 357 -4.32 17.63 6.92
C ASP A 357 -4.04 17.92 5.44
N LYS A 358 -2.77 18.15 5.10
CA LYS A 358 -2.37 18.53 3.75
C LYS A 358 -2.48 17.35 2.77
N PRO A 359 -3.11 17.52 1.58
CA PRO A 359 -3.09 16.53 0.50
C PRO A 359 -1.71 16.42 -0.16
N SER A 360 -1.48 15.36 -0.94
CA SER A 360 -0.19 15.06 -1.59
C SER A 360 0.36 16.21 -2.43
N THR A 361 -0.52 16.91 -3.15
CA THR A 361 -0.17 18.08 -3.97
C THR A 361 0.44 19.25 -3.18
N GLU A 362 0.31 19.24 -1.86
CA GLU A 362 0.79 20.30 -0.95
C GLU A 362 1.93 19.82 -0.04
N LEU A 363 2.41 18.59 -0.25
CA LEU A 363 3.49 17.97 0.50
C LEU A 363 4.75 17.85 -0.37
N ARG A 364 5.90 18.06 0.24
CA ARG A 364 7.21 17.75 -0.34
C ARG A 364 7.70 16.42 0.22
N ALA A 365 8.60 15.75 -0.51
CA ALA A 365 9.24 14.51 -0.04
C ALA A 365 9.86 14.66 1.36
N ILE A 366 10.48 15.80 1.65
CA ILE A 366 11.05 16.07 2.98
C ILE A 366 10.00 16.06 4.10
N ASP A 367 8.79 16.56 3.83
CA ASP A 367 7.69 16.58 4.80
C ASP A 367 7.18 15.15 5.13
N LEU A 368 7.48 14.18 4.25
CA LEU A 368 7.19 12.75 4.42
C LEU A 368 8.33 12.02 5.16
N LEU A 369 9.56 12.51 5.04
CA LEU A 369 10.76 11.92 5.64
C LEU A 369 11.04 12.42 7.06
N GLU A 370 10.55 13.61 7.42
CA GLU A 370 10.83 14.32 8.68
C GLU A 370 9.70 14.28 9.72
N HIS A 371 8.62 13.51 9.51
CA HIS A 371 7.49 13.51 10.44
C HIS A 371 7.91 13.10 11.88
N ASP A 372 7.79 14.06 12.81
CA ASP A 372 8.14 13.95 14.22
C ASP A 372 7.09 13.09 14.97
N PRO A 373 7.50 12.05 15.71
CA PRO A 373 6.60 11.24 16.55
C PRO A 373 5.75 12.07 17.52
N ALA A 374 6.20 13.25 17.94
CA ALA A 374 5.51 14.10 18.93
C ALA A 374 4.15 14.65 18.44
N ASP A 375 3.93 14.75 17.13
CA ASP A 375 2.69 15.30 16.56
C ASP A 375 1.51 14.29 16.60
N ALA A 376 1.75 13.03 16.94
CA ALA A 376 0.71 11.99 17.01
C ALA A 376 0.06 11.88 18.40
N GLU A 377 0.81 12.15 19.48
CA GLU A 377 0.29 12.06 20.86
C GLU A 377 -0.57 13.28 21.24
N SER A 378 -0.30 14.46 20.68
CA SER A 378 -1.03 15.70 21.02
C SER A 378 -2.49 15.73 20.56
N LYS A 379 -2.95 14.83 19.69
CA LYS A 379 -4.31 14.83 19.12
C LYS A 379 -5.17 13.62 19.51
N LEU A 380 -4.67 12.74 20.38
CA LEU A 380 -5.37 11.53 20.86
C LEU A 380 -5.64 11.54 22.38
N LEU A 381 -5.38 12.67 23.04
CA LEU A 381 -5.94 13.06 24.33
C LEU A 381 -6.98 14.16 24.08
#